data_AF-A0A0U2DCD7-F1
#
_entry.id   AF-A0A0U2DCD7-F1
#
_cell.length_a   1.000
_cell.length_b   1.000
_cell.length_c   1.000
_cell.angle_alpha   90.00
_cell.angle_beta   90.00
_cell.angle_gamma   90.00
#
_symmetry.space_group_name_H-M   'P 1'
#
loop_
_entity.id
_entity.type
_entity.pdbx_description
1 polymer ?
#
loop_
_entity_poly.entity_id
_entity_poly.type
_entity_poly.pdbx_seq_one_letter_code
_entity_poly.pdbx_strand_id
1 'polypeptide(L)'
;KGPNKVGFMGILQPFADAIKLFTKEQTFPNYSNYMSYYFSPVVSFVISLMIWMLMPYYFNMISFNLGFLFFLCCTSLGVYTVMVAGWSSNSNYSLLGGLRAVAQTISYEVSLSLIMLSSILMIMDFNLMKFFYYQEMVWFIFLMMPLGLCWLSSSLA
;
A
#
# COMPACT_ATOMS: atom_id res chain seq x y z
N LYS A 1 15.20 23.94 -3.32
CA LYS A 1 15.72 23.73 -1.93
C LYS A 1 14.53 23.29 -1.08
N GLY A 2 14.65 22.17 -0.38
CA GLY A 2 13.58 21.63 0.46
C GLY A 2 13.42 22.40 1.78
N PRO A 3 12.72 21.83 2.77
CA PRO A 3 12.62 22.44 4.10
C PRO A 3 14.01 22.56 4.71
N ASN A 4 14.54 23.79 4.81
CA ASN A 4 15.85 24.06 5.40
C ASN A 4 15.74 24.89 6.69
N LYS A 5 14.52 25.25 7.10
CA LYS A 5 14.28 26.22 8.19
C LYS A 5 14.02 25.57 9.55
N VAL A 6 13.44 24.38 9.60
CA VAL A 6 13.06 23.72 10.86
C VAL A 6 14.16 22.76 11.31
N GLY A 7 14.85 23.10 12.39
CA GLY A 7 15.98 22.30 12.92
C GLY A 7 17.22 22.33 12.03
N PHE A 8 18.16 21.41 12.26
CA PHE A 8 19.35 21.26 11.44
C PHE A 8 18.99 20.64 10.08
N MET A 9 19.14 21.42 9.00
CA MET A 9 18.87 21.01 7.61
C MET A 9 17.45 20.42 7.37
N GLY A 10 16.46 20.79 8.20
CA GLY A 10 15.08 20.32 8.00
C GLY A 10 14.74 18.95 8.61
N ILE A 11 15.66 18.29 9.31
CA ILE A 11 15.44 16.93 9.85
C ILE A 11 14.23 16.88 10.80
N LEU A 12 13.97 17.97 11.53
CA LEU A 12 12.86 18.05 12.49
C LEU A 12 11.51 18.42 11.85
N GLN A 13 11.44 18.62 10.53
CA GLN A 13 10.21 18.99 9.82
C GLN A 13 9.05 17.99 10.04
N PRO A 14 9.25 16.64 9.93
CA PRO A 14 8.15 15.69 10.12
C PRO A 14 7.56 15.73 11.54
N PHE A 15 8.39 15.95 12.55
CA PHE A 15 7.94 16.09 13.94
C PHE A 15 7.12 17.37 14.15
N ALA A 16 7.56 18.49 13.57
CA ALA A 16 6.84 19.76 13.65
C ALA A 16 5.44 19.64 12.99
N ASP A 17 5.34 18.98 11.83
CA ASP A 17 4.06 18.76 11.15
C ASP A 17 3.14 17.82 11.94
N ALA A 18 3.69 16.77 12.59
CA ALA A 18 2.92 15.90 13.47
C ALA A 18 2.37 16.65 14.68
N ILE A 19 3.20 17.43 15.39
CA ILE A 19 2.77 18.25 16.53
C ILE A 19 1.68 19.23 16.10
N LYS A 20 1.85 19.89 14.95
CA LYS A 20 0.85 20.80 14.39
C LYS A 20 -0.49 20.12 14.16
N LEU A 21 -0.51 18.91 13.61
CA LEU A 21 -1.73 18.14 13.39
C LEU A 21 -2.41 17.73 14.72
N PHE A 22 -1.66 17.34 15.74
CA PHE A 22 -2.23 17.00 17.07
C PHE A 22 -2.78 18.21 17.82
N THR A 23 -2.18 19.39 17.64
CA THR A 23 -2.65 20.63 18.29
C THR A 23 -3.83 21.29 17.57
N LYS A 24 -4.13 20.88 16.34
CA LYS A 24 -5.19 21.49 15.54
C LYS A 24 -6.56 21.03 16.05
N GLU A 25 -7.52 21.95 16.12
CA GLU A 25 -8.89 21.63 16.50
C GLU A 25 -9.50 20.60 15.53
N GLN A 26 -10.18 19.61 16.08
CA GLN A 26 -10.84 18.56 15.31
C GLN A 26 -12.18 19.09 14.80
N THR A 27 -12.32 19.22 13.48
CA THR A 27 -13.58 19.58 12.82
C THR A 27 -14.28 18.33 12.29
N PHE A 28 -15.49 18.05 12.76
CA PHE A 28 -16.29 16.93 12.27
C PHE A 28 -17.26 17.38 11.16
N PRO A 29 -17.44 16.62 10.06
CA PRO A 29 -18.41 16.95 9.03
C PRO A 29 -19.83 16.62 9.48
N ASN A 30 -20.72 17.61 9.56
CA ASN A 30 -22.10 17.47 10.04
C ASN A 30 -22.98 16.49 9.24
N TYR A 31 -22.72 16.33 7.93
CA TYR A 31 -23.54 15.48 7.05
C TYR A 31 -22.94 14.09 6.80
N SER A 32 -21.81 13.75 7.42
CA SER A 32 -21.10 12.50 7.16
C SER A 32 -21.55 11.35 8.06
N ASN A 33 -21.41 10.11 7.56
CA ASN A 33 -21.55 8.89 8.36
C ASN A 33 -20.32 8.73 9.26
N TYR A 34 -20.37 9.36 10.44
CA TYR A 34 -19.21 9.53 11.34
C TYR A 34 -18.44 8.24 11.64
N MET A 35 -19.13 7.17 12.04
CA MET A 35 -18.46 5.89 12.40
C MET A 35 -17.67 5.32 11.22
N SER A 36 -18.29 5.25 10.05
CA SER A 36 -17.67 4.71 8.84
C SER A 36 -16.49 5.59 8.37
N TYR A 37 -16.66 6.91 8.43
CA TYR A 37 -15.62 7.87 8.05
C TYR A 37 -14.40 7.76 8.96
N TYR A 38 -14.59 7.64 10.28
CA TYR A 38 -13.51 7.53 11.26
C TYR A 38 -12.77 6.18 11.19
N PHE A 39 -13.50 5.06 11.04
CA PHE A 39 -12.87 3.73 10.97
C PHE A 39 -12.15 3.46 9.65
N SER A 40 -12.59 4.06 8.54
CA SER A 40 -11.97 3.83 7.23
C SER A 40 -10.45 4.05 7.17
N PRO A 41 -9.87 5.17 7.68
CA PRO A 41 -8.41 5.35 7.73
C PRO A 41 -7.72 4.44 8.75
N VAL A 42 -8.40 4.03 9.82
CA VAL A 42 -7.83 3.10 10.81
C VAL A 42 -7.65 1.71 10.19
N VAL A 43 -8.66 1.22 9.47
CA VAL A 43 -8.60 -0.08 8.79
C VAL A 43 -7.55 -0.06 7.68
N SER A 44 -7.46 1.02 6.89
CA SER A 44 -6.44 1.10 5.83
C SER A 44 -5.02 1.08 6.39
N PHE A 45 -4.79 1.72 7.54
CA PHE A 45 -3.51 1.67 8.24
C PHE A 45 -3.20 0.27 8.79
N VAL A 46 -4.19 -0.44 9.33
CA VAL A 46 -3.98 -1.83 9.80
C VAL A 46 -3.64 -2.76 8.63
N ILE A 47 -4.34 -2.64 7.49
CA ILE A 47 -4.05 -3.46 6.30
C ILE A 47 -2.61 -3.22 5.81
N SER A 48 -2.15 -1.96 5.79
CA SER A 48 -0.78 -1.67 5.36
C SER A 48 0.27 -2.29 6.29
N LEU A 49 0.04 -2.26 7.62
CA LEU A 49 0.91 -2.95 8.58
C LEU A 49 0.89 -4.48 8.41
N MET A 50 -0.24 -5.08 8.06
CA MET A 50 -0.33 -6.52 7.81
C MET A 50 0.54 -6.96 6.64
N ILE A 51 0.66 -6.13 5.58
CA ILE A 51 1.53 -6.41 4.43
C ILE A 51 3.00 -6.46 4.85
N TRP A 52 3.43 -5.59 5.78
CA TRP A 52 4.82 -5.57 6.25
C TRP A 52 5.25 -6.85 6.97
N MET A 53 4.32 -7.60 7.57
CA MET A 53 4.63 -8.89 8.21
C MET A 53 5.12 -9.95 7.22
N LEU A 54 4.84 -9.79 5.93
CA LEU A 54 5.25 -10.74 4.89
C LEU A 54 6.71 -10.60 4.47
N MET A 55 7.32 -9.44 4.74
CA MET A 55 8.64 -9.13 4.22
C MET A 55 9.70 -10.03 4.86
N PRO A 56 10.48 -10.79 4.05
CA PRO A 56 11.50 -11.67 4.57
C PRO A 56 12.69 -10.86 5.11
N TYR A 57 12.75 -10.68 6.42
CA TYR A 57 13.94 -10.14 7.10
C TYR A 57 14.89 -11.26 7.53
N TYR A 58 16.15 -10.92 7.80
CA TYR A 58 17.14 -11.88 8.33
C TYR A 58 16.66 -12.57 9.62
N PHE A 59 15.91 -11.84 10.45
CA PHE A 59 15.22 -12.38 11.64
C PHE A 59 13.72 -12.51 11.39
N ASN A 60 13.31 -13.14 10.29
CA ASN A 60 11.88 -13.27 10.02
C ASN A 60 11.23 -14.20 11.05
N MET A 61 10.37 -13.65 11.89
CA MET A 61 9.64 -14.40 12.93
C MET A 61 8.41 -15.13 12.37
N ILE A 62 7.90 -14.71 11.20
CA ILE A 62 6.66 -15.26 10.62
C ILE A 62 6.91 -15.62 9.15
N SER A 63 6.95 -16.92 8.86
CA SER A 63 6.99 -17.42 7.48
C SER A 63 5.63 -17.95 7.05
N PHE A 64 5.08 -17.39 5.98
CA PHE A 64 3.86 -17.90 5.35
C PHE A 64 4.19 -18.76 4.13
N ASN A 65 3.65 -19.97 4.05
CA ASN A 65 3.78 -20.82 2.85
C ASN A 65 3.09 -20.19 1.63
N LEU A 66 1.98 -19.47 1.84
CA LEU A 66 1.22 -18.78 0.80
C LEU A 66 1.41 -17.25 0.88
N GLY A 67 2.64 -16.79 1.12
CA GLY A 67 2.95 -15.38 1.34
C GLY A 67 2.50 -14.47 0.20
N PHE A 68 2.74 -14.87 -1.05
CA PHE A 68 2.31 -14.11 -2.23
C PHE A 68 0.77 -14.00 -2.37
N LEU A 69 0.03 -15.07 -2.06
CA LEU A 69 -1.44 -15.02 -2.12
C LEU A 69 -1.99 -14.10 -1.03
N PHE A 70 -1.42 -14.16 0.18
CA PHE A 70 -1.83 -13.26 1.26
C PHE A 70 -1.56 -11.79 0.93
N PHE A 71 -0.45 -11.49 0.25
CA PHE A 71 -0.17 -10.15 -0.28
C PHE A 71 -1.30 -9.64 -1.18
N LEU A 72 -1.72 -10.45 -2.18
CA LEU A 72 -2.82 -10.09 -3.10
C LEU A 72 -4.18 -9.95 -2.38
N CYS A 73 -4.43 -10.75 -1.34
CA CYS A 73 -5.64 -10.59 -0.53
C CYS A 73 -5.63 -9.26 0.26
N CYS A 74 -4.48 -8.84 0.78
CA CYS A 74 -4.39 -7.60 1.53
C CYS A 74 -4.55 -6.37 0.62
N THR A 75 -3.97 -6.38 -0.58
CA THR A 75 -4.12 -5.27 -1.55
C THR A 75 -5.58 -5.08 -1.96
N SER A 76 -6.30 -6.18 -2.21
CA SER A 76 -7.72 -6.13 -2.61
C SER A 76 -8.62 -5.66 -1.47
N LEU A 77 -8.29 -6.02 -0.22
CA LEU A 77 -8.96 -5.46 0.96
C LEU A 77 -8.75 -3.95 1.10
N GLY A 78 -7.59 -3.44 0.71
CA GLY A 78 -7.28 -2.00 0.74
C GLY A 78 -8.24 -1.16 -0.10
N VAL A 79 -8.68 -1.65 -1.26
CA VAL A 79 -9.62 -0.96 -2.16
C VAL A 79 -10.95 -0.67 -1.48
N TYR A 80 -11.46 -1.60 -0.67
CA TYR A 80 -12.72 -1.40 0.05
C TYR A 80 -12.64 -0.24 1.05
N THR A 81 -11.50 -0.02 1.69
CA THR A 81 -11.34 1.09 2.64
C THR A 81 -11.47 2.45 1.95
N VAL A 82 -10.95 2.58 0.72
CA VAL A 82 -11.06 3.80 -0.10
C VAL A 82 -12.50 4.04 -0.54
N MET A 83 -13.21 2.98 -0.95
CA MET A 83 -14.61 3.06 -1.33
C MET A 83 -15.49 3.53 -0.16
N VAL A 84 -15.31 2.92 1.01
CA VAL A 84 -16.06 3.25 2.22
C VAL A 84 -15.78 4.69 2.68
N ALA A 85 -14.52 5.13 2.63
CA ALA A 85 -14.16 6.51 2.94
C ALA A 85 -14.88 7.51 2.01
N GLY A 86 -14.87 7.28 0.70
CA GLY A 86 -15.51 8.17 -0.29
C GLY A 86 -17.04 8.23 -0.19
N TRP A 87 -17.67 7.11 0.17
CA TRP A 87 -19.12 7.04 0.40
C TRP A 87 -19.53 7.69 1.72
N SER A 88 -18.78 7.47 2.80
CA SER A 88 -19.13 7.94 4.15
C SER A 88 -19.16 9.47 4.31
N SER A 89 -18.48 10.22 3.44
CA SER A 89 -18.46 11.69 3.47
C SER A 89 -19.69 12.37 2.87
N ASN A 90 -20.66 11.63 2.32
CA ASN A 90 -21.97 12.14 1.86
C ASN A 90 -21.91 13.37 0.92
N SER A 91 -20.89 13.46 0.06
CA SER A 91 -20.82 14.48 -0.99
C SER A 91 -20.67 13.84 -2.36
N ASN A 92 -21.38 14.33 -3.36
CA ASN A 92 -21.34 13.75 -4.72
C ASN A 92 -19.91 13.81 -5.31
N TYR A 93 -19.15 14.86 -5.01
CA TYR A 93 -17.78 14.99 -5.50
C TYR A 93 -16.82 14.00 -4.83
N SER A 94 -16.93 13.80 -3.51
CA SER A 94 -16.11 12.80 -2.81
C SER A 94 -16.43 11.39 -3.27
N LEU A 95 -17.71 11.09 -3.51
CA LEU A 95 -18.13 9.77 -4.00
C LEU A 95 -17.57 9.50 -5.40
N LEU A 96 -17.71 10.45 -6.33
CA LEU A 96 -17.14 10.33 -7.68
C LEU A 96 -15.61 10.27 -7.65
N GLY A 97 -14.95 10.99 -6.76
CA GLY A 97 -13.51 10.89 -6.51
C GLY A 97 -13.10 9.49 -6.04
N GLY A 98 -13.83 8.96 -5.04
CA GLY A 98 -13.61 7.61 -4.50
C GLY A 98 -13.81 6.52 -5.54
N LEU A 99 -14.88 6.59 -6.34
CA LEU A 99 -15.14 5.63 -7.41
C LEU A 99 -14.07 5.64 -8.50
N ARG A 100 -13.54 6.82 -8.86
CA ARG A 100 -12.41 6.93 -9.81
C ARG A 100 -11.13 6.29 -9.23
N ALA A 101 -10.83 6.55 -7.97
CA ALA A 101 -9.68 5.93 -7.30
C ALA A 101 -9.83 4.40 -7.25
N VAL A 102 -11.02 3.89 -6.91
CA VAL A 102 -11.31 2.44 -6.88
C VAL A 102 -11.14 1.81 -8.26
N ALA A 103 -11.66 2.44 -9.32
CA ALA A 103 -11.50 1.93 -10.69
C ALA A 103 -10.02 1.86 -11.09
N GLN A 104 -9.23 2.88 -10.75
CA GLN A 104 -7.79 2.89 -10.96
C GLN A 104 -7.11 1.76 -10.19
N THR A 105 -7.30 1.66 -8.88
CA THR A 105 -6.62 0.66 -8.05
C THR A 105 -6.93 -0.77 -8.48
N ILE A 106 -8.19 -1.08 -8.82
CA ILE A 106 -8.57 -2.43 -9.29
C ILE A 106 -7.90 -2.76 -10.63
N SER A 107 -7.90 -1.81 -11.59
CA SER A 107 -7.27 -2.05 -12.89
C SER A 107 -5.78 -2.36 -12.78
N TYR A 108 -5.06 -1.64 -11.91
CA TYR A 108 -3.63 -1.85 -11.70
C TYR A 108 -3.35 -3.07 -10.82
N GLU A 109 -4.23 -3.42 -9.88
CA GLU A 109 -4.12 -4.65 -9.09
C GLU A 109 -4.16 -5.91 -9.97
N VAL A 110 -5.08 -5.96 -10.95
CA VAL A 110 -5.12 -7.09 -11.90
C VAL A 110 -3.81 -7.19 -12.68
N SER A 111 -3.30 -6.08 -13.21
CA SER A 111 -2.01 -6.09 -13.92
C SER A 111 -0.83 -6.50 -13.03
N LEU A 112 -0.80 -6.02 -11.79
CA LEU A 112 0.21 -6.37 -10.79
C LEU A 112 0.18 -7.87 -10.48
N SER A 113 -1.02 -8.45 -10.31
CA SER A 113 -1.18 -9.88 -10.03
C SER A 113 -0.62 -10.75 -11.16
N LEU A 114 -0.84 -10.38 -12.42
CA LEU A 114 -0.33 -11.10 -13.59
C LEU A 114 1.19 -10.99 -13.70
N ILE A 115 1.76 -9.81 -13.46
CA ILE A 115 3.21 -9.59 -13.48
C ILE A 115 3.88 -10.40 -12.35
N MET A 116 3.32 -10.37 -11.14
CA MET A 116 3.84 -11.17 -10.02
C MET A 116 3.69 -12.67 -10.26
N LEU A 117 2.64 -13.13 -10.95
CA LEU A 117 2.50 -14.54 -11.28
C LEU A 117 3.64 -15.02 -12.19
N SER A 118 4.10 -14.18 -13.13
CA SER A 118 5.23 -14.52 -14.01
C SER A 118 6.55 -14.76 -13.26
N SER A 119 6.80 -14.03 -12.16
CA SER A 119 7.98 -14.24 -11.32
C SER A 119 7.84 -15.47 -10.42
N ILE A 120 6.63 -15.78 -9.96
CA ILE A 120 6.33 -17.00 -9.19
C ILE A 120 6.55 -18.25 -10.03
N LEU A 121 6.23 -18.23 -11.33
CA LEU A 121 6.47 -19.37 -12.23
C LEU A 121 7.95 -19.79 -12.29
N MET A 122 8.90 -18.88 -12.05
CA MET A 122 10.33 -19.24 -12.01
C MET A 122 10.73 -20.00 -10.74
N ILE A 123 10.01 -19.80 -9.64
CA ILE A 123 10.30 -20.40 -8.33
C ILE A 123 9.47 -21.65 -8.09
N MET A 124 8.28 -21.74 -8.71
CA MET A 124 7.30 -22.81 -8.52
C MET A 124 6.80 -22.94 -7.07
N ASP A 125 6.90 -21.87 -6.29
CA ASP A 125 6.40 -21.79 -4.90
C ASP A 125 5.93 -20.36 -4.58
N PHE A 126 4.96 -20.24 -3.67
CA PHE A 126 4.37 -18.98 -3.20
C PHE A 126 5.04 -18.42 -1.93
N ASN A 127 6.01 -19.12 -1.36
CA ASN A 127 6.74 -18.66 -0.18
C ASN A 127 7.76 -17.56 -0.54
N LEU A 128 7.63 -16.38 0.08
CA LEU A 128 8.51 -15.23 -0.12
C LEU A 128 9.97 -15.47 0.32
N MET A 129 10.20 -16.38 1.28
CA MET A 129 11.59 -16.75 1.66
C MET A 129 12.31 -17.45 0.51
N LYS A 130 11.60 -18.30 -0.26
CA LYS A 130 12.19 -18.96 -1.43
C LYS A 130 12.54 -17.94 -2.51
N PHE A 131 11.72 -16.89 -2.66
CA PHE A 131 11.99 -15.79 -3.59
C PHE A 131 13.35 -15.12 -3.31
N PHE A 132 13.74 -14.96 -2.05
CA PHE A 132 15.05 -14.43 -1.68
C PHE A 132 16.19 -15.39 -2.07
N TYR A 133 16.08 -16.68 -1.75
CA TYR A 133 17.13 -17.66 -2.06
C TYR A 133 17.38 -17.84 -3.57
N TYR A 134 16.32 -17.86 -4.39
CA TYR A 134 16.49 -18.02 -5.85
C TYR A 134 17.11 -16.78 -6.53
N GLN A 135 17.15 -15.63 -5.85
CA GLN A 135 17.73 -14.39 -6.37
C GLN A 135 19.19 -14.19 -5.96
N GLU A 136 19.82 -15.13 -5.25
CA GLU A 136 21.18 -14.99 -4.75
C GLU A 136 22.21 -14.84 -5.90
N MET A 137 22.03 -15.59 -6.99
CA MET A 137 22.97 -15.59 -8.12
C MET A 137 22.69 -14.47 -9.13
N VAL A 138 21.45 -14.36 -9.60
CA VAL A 138 21.02 -13.34 -10.57
C VAL A 138 19.67 -12.79 -10.15
N TRP A 139 19.57 -11.47 -10.06
CA TRP A 139 18.31 -10.81 -9.71
C TRP A 139 17.29 -10.95 -10.85
N PHE A 140 16.04 -11.22 -10.49
CA PHE A 140 14.96 -11.38 -11.47
C PHE A 140 14.66 -10.13 -12.28
N ILE A 141 15.02 -8.94 -11.77
CA ILE A 141 14.89 -7.69 -12.53
C ILE A 141 15.72 -7.77 -13.81
N PHE A 142 16.96 -8.28 -13.75
CA PHE A 142 17.80 -8.40 -14.95
C PHE A 142 17.30 -9.46 -15.92
N LEU A 143 16.75 -10.57 -15.40
CA LEU A 143 16.18 -11.63 -16.22
C LEU A 143 14.89 -11.18 -16.93
N MET A 144 14.05 -10.41 -16.23
CA MET A 144 12.73 -9.98 -16.70
C MET A 144 12.63 -8.46 -16.84
N MET A 145 13.63 -7.82 -17.47
CA MET A 145 13.69 -6.36 -17.57
C MET A 145 12.38 -5.69 -18.03
N PRO A 146 11.70 -6.16 -19.10
CA PRO A 146 10.44 -5.55 -19.54
C PRO A 146 9.34 -5.65 -18.48
N LEU A 147 9.24 -6.79 -17.79
CA LEU A 147 8.25 -7.00 -16.74
C LEU A 147 8.58 -6.20 -15.48
N GLY A 148 9.87 -6.03 -15.16
CA GLY A 148 10.31 -5.15 -14.08
C GLY A 148 9.90 -3.69 -14.29
N LEU A 149 9.96 -3.21 -15.54
CA LEU A 149 9.48 -1.86 -15.88
C LEU A 149 7.95 -1.76 -15.78
N CYS A 150 7.21 -2.76 -16.26
CA CYS A 150 5.75 -2.81 -16.13
C CYS A 150 5.31 -2.91 -14.66
N TRP A 151 6.07 -3.60 -13.81
CA TRP A 151 5.82 -3.68 -12.37
C TRP A 151 6.01 -2.32 -11.69
N LEU A 152 7.03 -1.56 -12.12
CA LEU A 152 7.29 -0.23 -11.59
C LEU A 152 6.18 0.75 -12.00
N SER A 153 5.68 0.67 -13.25
CA SER A 153 4.55 1.51 -13.66
C SER A 153 3.24 1.14 -12.95
N SER A 154 2.97 -0.15 -12.70
CA SER A 154 1.76 -0.57 -11.98
C SER A 154 1.80 -0.26 -10.49
N SER A 155 2.98 -0.26 -9.86
CA SER A 155 3.13 0.12 -8.44
C SER A 155 3.10 1.63 -8.20
N LEU A 156 3.39 2.44 -9.21
CA LEU A 156 3.25 3.90 -9.16
C LEU A 156 1.82 4.38 -9.34
N ALA A 157 0.97 3.57 -9.98
CA ALA A 157 -0.39 3.91 -10.34
C ALA A 157 -1.40 3.51 -9.26
#